data_AF-A0AAJ1VFI2-F1
#
_entry.id   AF-A0AAJ1VFI2-F1
#
_cell.length_a   1.000
_cell.length_b   1.000
_cell.length_c   1.000
_cell.angle_alpha   90.00
_cell.angle_beta   90.00
_cell.angle_gamma   90.00
#
_symmetry.space_group_name_H-M   'P 1'
#
loop_
_entity.id
_entity.type
_entity.pdbx_description
1 polymer ?
#
loop_
_entity_poly.entity_id
_entity_poly.type
_entity_poly.pdbx_seq_one_letter_code
_entity_poly.pdbx_strand_id
1 'polypeptide(L)'
;MEFPVRVVIYLKTDYQLKTRDTRELASATFFAPYDKTVEPYIRIATGDYEELVSERGKNDALWAILRSMAHEIIHYQQWLEDKEMDEKEAENGSEELLDSYYRFL
;
A
#
# COMPACT_ATOMS: atom_id res chain seq x y z
N MET A 1 -0.11 5.66 15.05
CA MET A 1 -0.47 6.13 13.70
C MET A 1 -1.91 6.61 13.76
N GLU A 2 -2.19 7.79 13.23
CA GLU A 2 -3.53 8.40 13.24
C GLU A 2 -4.10 8.44 11.82
N PHE A 3 -5.43 8.40 11.70
CA PHE A 3 -6.16 8.49 10.44
C PHE A 3 -7.17 9.63 10.46
N PRO A 4 -6.71 10.90 10.52
CA PRO A 4 -7.59 12.07 10.58
C PRO A 4 -8.40 12.29 9.29
N VAL A 5 -7.91 11.79 8.16
CA VAL A 5 -8.63 11.74 6.88
C VAL A 5 -8.93 10.27 6.58
N ARG A 6 -10.17 9.96 6.20
CA ARG A 6 -10.52 8.59 5.80
C ARG A 6 -9.73 8.23 4.54
N VAL A 7 -9.05 7.09 4.55
CA VAL A 7 -8.42 6.49 3.37
C VAL A 7 -9.11 5.17 3.05
N VAL A 8 -9.67 5.07 1.85
CA VAL A 8 -10.35 3.86 1.39
C VAL A 8 -9.36 2.95 0.68
N ILE A 9 -9.37 1.65 0.99
CA ILE A 9 -8.53 0.66 0.32
C ILE A 9 -9.40 -0.20 -0.59
N TYR A 10 -9.09 -0.18 -1.89
CA TYR A 10 -9.74 -1.02 -2.89
C TYR A 10 -8.88 -2.23 -3.23
N LEU A 11 -9.40 -3.43 -3.01
CA LEU A 11 -8.80 -4.66 -3.51
C LEU A 11 -9.29 -4.89 -4.95
N LYS A 12 -8.35 -5.17 -5.86
CA LYS A 12 -8.58 -5.27 -7.30
C LYS A 12 -8.15 -6.63 -7.80
N THR A 13 -8.98 -7.25 -8.65
CA THR A 13 -8.66 -8.52 -9.30
C THR A 13 -7.63 -8.38 -10.42
N ASP A 14 -7.22 -7.15 -10.74
CA ASP A 14 -6.13 -6.86 -11.67
C ASP A 14 -4.80 -7.46 -11.17
N TYR A 15 -3.98 -7.95 -12.10
CA TYR A 15 -2.64 -8.50 -11.80
C TYR A 15 -1.66 -7.40 -11.37
N GLN A 16 -1.73 -6.24 -12.02
CA GLN A 16 -1.01 -5.03 -11.65
C GLN A 16 -1.89 -3.81 -11.94
N LEU A 17 -1.62 -2.71 -11.24
CA LEU A 17 -2.31 -1.46 -11.37
C LEU A 17 -1.49 -0.47 -12.19
N LYS A 18 -2.15 0.25 -13.08
CA LYS A 18 -1.51 1.35 -13.80
C LYS A 18 -1.49 2.61 -12.93
N THR A 19 -0.31 3.19 -12.72
CA THR A 19 -0.16 4.48 -12.04
C THR A 19 -0.78 5.59 -12.89
N ARG A 20 -1.26 6.65 -12.22
CA ARG A 20 -1.94 7.75 -12.91
C ARG A 20 -0.96 8.62 -13.69
N ASP A 21 0.19 8.91 -13.08
CA ASP A 21 1.12 9.93 -13.55
C ASP A 21 2.21 9.35 -14.45
N THR A 22 2.89 8.27 -14.02
CA THR A 22 3.99 7.64 -14.79
C THR A 22 3.52 6.60 -15.80
N ARG A 23 2.29 6.09 -15.65
CA ARG A 23 1.71 4.99 -16.45
C ARG A 23 2.40 3.64 -16.27
N GLU A 24 3.24 3.51 -15.27
CA GLU A 24 3.92 2.27 -14.88
C GLU A 24 2.94 1.28 -14.22
N LEU A 25 3.36 0.02 -14.14
CA LEU A 25 2.61 -1.05 -13.49
C LEU A 25 3.15 -1.28 -12.08
N ALA A 26 2.26 -1.33 -11.09
CA ALA A 26 2.60 -1.50 -9.67
C ALA A 26 1.64 -2.49 -8.99
N SER A 27 2.08 -3.12 -7.90
CA SER A 27 1.22 -3.99 -7.07
C SER A 27 0.22 -3.18 -6.23
N ALA A 28 0.56 -1.93 -5.92
CA ALA A 28 -0.30 -1.00 -5.18
C ALA A 28 -0.13 0.43 -5.71
N THR A 29 -1.10 1.30 -5.42
CA THR A 29 -0.98 2.73 -5.67
C THR A 29 -1.74 3.52 -4.61
N PHE A 30 -1.15 4.59 -4.13
CA PHE A 30 -1.82 5.64 -3.35
C PHE A 30 -2.17 6.86 -4.22
N PHE A 31 -3.41 7.36 -4.09
CA PHE A 31 -3.81 8.65 -4.63
C PHE A 31 -3.72 9.71 -3.54
N ALA A 32 -2.73 10.59 -3.69
CA ALA A 32 -2.45 11.72 -2.81
C ALA A 32 -2.97 13.03 -3.43
N PRO A 33 -4.21 13.47 -3.15
CA PRO A 33 -4.73 14.72 -3.70
C PRO A 33 -4.02 15.94 -3.09
N TYR A 34 -3.77 16.96 -3.89
CA TYR A 34 -3.21 18.22 -3.38
C TYR A 34 -4.14 18.91 -2.37
N ASP A 35 -5.45 18.93 -2.67
CA ASP A 35 -6.48 19.44 -1.77
C ASP A 35 -6.86 18.36 -0.75
N LYS A 36 -6.60 18.61 0.54
CA LYS A 36 -6.91 17.67 1.64
C LYS A 36 -8.41 17.47 1.88
N THR A 37 -9.28 18.28 1.28
CA THR A 37 -10.73 18.07 1.32
C THR A 37 -11.19 16.97 0.35
N VAL A 38 -10.34 16.62 -0.63
CA VAL A 38 -10.57 15.50 -1.52
C VAL A 38 -10.12 14.22 -0.82
N GLU A 39 -11.00 13.22 -0.81
CA GLU A 39 -10.71 11.95 -0.16
C GLU A 39 -9.59 11.18 -0.87
N PRO A 40 -8.50 10.80 -0.16
CA PRO A 40 -7.46 9.96 -0.71
C PRO A 40 -7.90 8.48 -0.75
N TYR A 41 -7.24 7.68 -1.57
CA TYR A 41 -7.50 6.24 -1.61
C TYR A 41 -6.27 5.43 -2.00
N ILE A 42 -6.28 4.17 -1.58
CA ILE A 42 -5.29 3.16 -1.93
C ILE A 42 -5.96 2.11 -2.81
N ARG A 43 -5.22 1.58 -3.78
CA ARG A 43 -5.64 0.42 -4.59
C ARG A 43 -4.56 -0.63 -4.49
N ILE A 44 -4.95 -1.89 -4.32
CA ILE A 44 -4.06 -3.04 -4.24
C ILE A 44 -4.47 -4.05 -5.32
N ALA A 45 -3.54 -4.44 -6.18
CA ALA A 45 -3.71 -5.58 -7.08
C ALA A 45 -3.60 -6.88 -6.27
N THR A 46 -4.50 -7.82 -6.54
CA THR A 46 -4.51 -9.15 -5.94
C THR A 46 -4.67 -10.25 -6.98
N GLY A 47 -4.56 -9.91 -8.28
CA GLY A 47 -4.75 -10.87 -9.38
C GLY A 47 -3.62 -11.90 -9.48
N ASP A 48 -2.48 -11.66 -8.86
CA ASP A 48 -1.32 -12.55 -8.76
C ASP A 48 -1.34 -13.45 -7.52
N TYR A 49 -2.37 -13.35 -6.66
CA TYR A 49 -2.42 -14.06 -5.37
C TYR A 49 -2.23 -15.58 -5.50
N GLU A 50 -2.95 -16.23 -6.42
CA GLU A 50 -2.85 -17.69 -6.60
C GLU A 50 -1.46 -18.11 -7.10
N GLU A 51 -0.78 -17.27 -7.90
CA GLU A 51 0.59 -17.50 -8.34
C GLU A 51 1.56 -17.38 -7.15
N LEU A 52 1.43 -16.32 -6.35
CA LEU A 52 2.22 -16.14 -5.13
C LEU A 52 2.06 -17.30 -4.14
N VAL A 53 0.82 -17.80 -3.97
CA VAL A 53 0.55 -18.98 -3.13
C VAL A 53 1.26 -20.21 -3.68
N SER A 54 1.24 -20.42 -5.00
CA SER A 54 1.91 -21.56 -5.64
C SER A 54 3.44 -21.49 -5.50
N GLU A 55 4.01 -20.28 -5.55
CA GLU A 55 5.46 -20.09 -5.52
C GLU A 55 6.05 -20.08 -4.10
N ARG A 56 5.34 -19.45 -3.15
CA ARG A 56 5.88 -19.08 -1.83
C ARG A 56 5.05 -19.59 -0.66
N GLY A 57 3.88 -20.15 -0.94
CA GLY A 57 2.92 -20.55 0.07
C GLY A 57 2.03 -19.41 0.54
N LYS A 58 0.95 -19.79 1.24
CA LYS A 58 -0.14 -18.88 1.60
C LYS A 58 0.28 -17.70 2.48
N ASN A 59 1.13 -17.95 3.48
CA ASN A 59 1.51 -16.90 4.44
C ASN A 59 2.36 -15.83 3.75
N ASP A 60 3.34 -16.23 2.95
CA ASP A 60 4.22 -15.31 2.23
C ASP A 60 3.46 -14.53 1.15
N ALA A 61 2.48 -15.17 0.49
CA ALA A 61 1.60 -14.49 -0.46
C ALA A 61 0.75 -13.40 0.23
N LEU A 62 0.16 -13.70 1.39
CA LEU A 62 -0.57 -12.71 2.18
C LEU A 62 0.37 -11.60 2.68
N TRP A 63 1.58 -11.95 3.12
CA TRP A 63 2.56 -10.98 3.58
C TRP A 63 2.97 -10.00 2.47
N ALA A 64 3.16 -10.47 1.23
CA ALA A 64 3.47 -9.62 0.09
C ALA A 64 2.36 -8.58 -0.21
N ILE A 65 1.09 -9.01 -0.16
CA ILE A 65 -0.07 -8.13 -0.35
C ILE A 65 -0.17 -7.12 0.82
N LEU A 66 -0.01 -7.59 2.06
CA LEU A 66 -0.03 -6.74 3.25
C LEU A 66 1.11 -5.73 3.25
N ARG A 67 2.29 -6.11 2.74
CA ARG A 67 3.46 -5.20 2.64
C ARG A 67 3.20 -4.11 1.62
N SER A 68 2.63 -4.46 0.47
CA SER A 68 2.19 -3.47 -0.52
C SER A 68 1.15 -2.51 0.08
N MET A 69 0.20 -3.01 0.88
CA MET A 69 -0.77 -2.16 1.59
C MET A 69 -0.10 -1.25 2.63
N ALA A 70 0.82 -1.78 3.42
CA ALA A 70 1.55 -1.04 4.45
C ALA A 70 2.42 0.07 3.85
N HIS A 71 3.09 -0.21 2.73
CA HIS A 71 3.89 0.77 1.98
C HIS A 71 3.05 2.00 1.61
N GLU A 72 1.86 1.80 1.04
CA GLU A 72 0.95 2.90 0.69
C GLU A 72 0.37 3.63 1.91
N ILE A 73 0.23 2.93 3.06
CA ILE A 73 -0.15 3.57 4.32
C ILE A 73 0.94 4.53 4.80
N ILE A 74 2.23 4.22 4.60
CA ILE A 74 3.32 5.15 4.92
C ILE A 74 3.27 6.37 3.99
N HIS A 75 3.02 6.19 2.69
CA HIS A 75 2.78 7.33 1.79
C HIS A 75 1.59 8.18 2.21
N TYR A 76 0.52 7.57 2.73
CA TYR A 76 -0.59 8.32 3.33
C TYR A 76 -0.15 9.17 4.52
N GLN A 77 0.74 8.68 5.39
CA GLN A 77 1.30 9.48 6.49
C GLN A 77 2.20 10.62 5.97
N GLN A 78 3.08 10.33 5.00
CA GLN A 78 3.89 11.37 4.35
C GLN A 78 3.01 12.45 3.73
N TRP A 79 1.91 12.07 3.09
CA TRP A 79 0.93 13.00 2.56
C TRP A 79 0.29 13.82 3.66
N LEU A 80 -0.18 13.23 4.77
CA LEU A 80 -0.74 14.01 5.88
C LEU A 80 0.23 15.06 6.43
N GLU A 81 1.52 14.75 6.43
CA GLU A 81 2.60 15.60 6.95
C GLU A 81 3.16 16.59 5.91
N ASP A 82 2.56 16.65 4.71
CA ASP A 82 3.02 17.46 3.57
C ASP A 82 4.50 17.22 3.21
N LYS A 83 4.97 15.98 3.41
CA LYS A 83 6.29 15.51 3.00
C LYS A 83 6.28 15.08 1.54
N GLU A 84 7.46 15.13 0.92
CA GLU A 84 7.69 14.43 -0.34
C GLU A 84 7.55 12.91 -0.13
N MET A 85 7.09 12.21 -1.16
CA MET A 85 6.99 10.74 -1.12
C MET A 85 8.39 10.15 -1.18
N ASP A 86 8.84 9.57 -0.06
CA ASP A 86 10.12 8.87 0.04
C ASP A 86 9.87 7.36 0.04
N GLU A 87 10.21 6.72 -1.08
CA GLU A 87 10.11 5.27 -1.31
C GLU A 87 10.91 4.45 -0.30
N LYS A 88 12.05 4.95 0.17
CA LYS A 88 12.90 4.24 1.13
C LYS A 88 12.30 4.29 2.53
N GLU A 89 11.75 5.44 2.91
CA GLU A 89 10.97 5.55 4.17
C GLU A 89 9.72 4.68 4.10
N ALA A 90 9.00 4.67 2.98
CA ALA A 90 7.82 3.83 2.78
C ALA A 90 8.14 2.34 2.86
N GLU A 91 9.23 1.91 2.24
CA GLU A 91 9.70 0.53 2.29
C GLU A 91 10.04 0.09 3.72
N ASN A 92 10.91 0.83 4.41
CA ASN A 92 11.32 0.49 5.78
C ASN A 92 10.13 0.57 6.75
N GLY A 93 9.32 1.61 6.64
CA GLY A 93 8.15 1.80 7.49
C GLY A 93 7.08 0.72 7.29
N SER A 94 6.95 0.18 6.06
CA SER A 94 6.04 -0.94 5.78
C SER A 94 6.46 -2.20 6.53
N GLU A 95 7.76 -2.50 6.58
CA GLU A 95 8.30 -3.64 7.32
C GLU A 95 8.10 -3.47 8.82
N GLU A 96 8.45 -2.29 9.36
CA GLU A 96 8.25 -1.97 10.77
C GLU A 96 6.77 -2.07 11.20
N LEU A 97 5.86 -1.59 10.34
CA LEU A 97 4.42 -1.65 10.61
C LEU A 97 3.91 -3.09 10.65
N LEU A 98 4.32 -3.92 9.69
CA LEU A 98 3.91 -5.32 9.65
C LEU A 98 4.52 -6.13 10.79
N ASP A 99 5.79 -5.90 11.12
CA ASP A 99 6.44 -6.51 12.27
C ASP A 99 5.72 -6.16 13.57
N SER A 100 5.32 -4.89 13.74
CA SER A 100 4.56 -4.47 14.91
C SER A 100 3.17 -5.11 14.94
N TYR A 101 2.49 -5.24 13.80
CA TYR A 101 1.21 -5.94 13.71
C TYR A 101 1.35 -7.43 14.05
N TYR A 102 2.37 -8.10 13.51
CA TYR A 102 2.62 -9.51 13.79
C TYR A 102 2.92 -9.77 15.27
N ARG A 103 3.69 -8.88 15.92
CA ARG A 103 3.96 -8.96 17.38
C ARG A 103 2.73 -8.70 18.25
N PHE A 104 1.69 -8.09 17.70
CA PHE A 104 0.44 -7.82 18.41
C PHE A 104 -0.53 -9.00 18.39
N LEU A 105 -0.40 -9.92 17.42
CA LEU A 105 -1.17 -11.15 17.32
C LEU A 105 -0.69 -12.21 18.33
#